data_AF-F9PAD3-F1
#
_entry.id   AF-F9PAD3-F1
#
_cell.length_a   1.000
_cell.length_b   1.000
_cell.length_c   1.000
_cell.angle_alpha   90.00
_cell.angle_beta   90.00
_cell.angle_gamma   90.00
#
_symmetry.space_group_name_H-M   'P 1'
#
loop_
_entity.id
_entity.type
_entity.pdbx_description
1 polymer ?
#
loop_
_entity_poly.entity_id
_entity_poly.type
_entity_poly.pdbx_seq_one_letter_code
_entity_poly.pdbx_strand_id
1 'polypeptide(L)'
;MLPYPFNYFSSIYGFKKPFTNRKLLSWFQLIFTSIFLISLSMIPVAVQNASLKTYPLTTFVDGVFDPITKEAMTDITKNAKIENHQFSYAGQQPTHNSKAGTILLGQEQSTLGEKLTLAFGSKQLIISKKGKKLANIQYQHINQAALNNKKSLSAAISQDWFQQNRVTISLFLTLISGFLLTLNFFIVLLGATFFLYLTKKSRLFLLKPSKNAIILL
;
A
#
# COMPACT_ATOMS: atom_id res chain seq x y z
N MET A 1 3.81 43.77 -9.63
CA MET A 1 3.74 42.34 -10.00
C MET A 1 3.96 41.55 -8.72
N LEU A 2 3.08 40.60 -8.39
CA LEU A 2 3.28 39.78 -7.18
C LEU A 2 4.53 38.90 -7.37
N PRO A 3 5.34 38.68 -6.32
CA PRO A 3 6.46 37.74 -6.40
C PRO A 3 5.95 36.30 -6.51
N TYR A 4 6.80 35.39 -7.00
CA TYR A 4 6.57 33.96 -6.89
C TYR A 4 6.50 33.55 -5.40
N PRO A 5 5.56 32.68 -4.98
CA PRO A 5 4.61 31.89 -5.78
C PRO A 5 3.24 32.54 -6.03
N PHE A 6 2.95 33.70 -5.43
CA PHE A 6 1.63 34.37 -5.53
C PHE A 6 1.24 34.75 -6.97
N ASN A 7 2.24 35.10 -7.80
CA ASN A 7 2.00 35.34 -9.24
C ASN A 7 1.39 34.12 -9.95
N TYR A 8 1.88 32.91 -9.65
CA TYR A 8 1.39 31.68 -10.24
C TYR A 8 -0.10 31.47 -9.88
N PHE A 9 -0.43 31.47 -8.59
CA PHE A 9 -1.81 31.24 -8.13
C PHE A 9 -2.79 32.32 -8.61
N SER A 10 -2.35 33.58 -8.70
CA SER A 10 -3.18 34.66 -9.25
C SER A 10 -3.48 34.49 -10.75
N SER A 11 -2.60 33.79 -11.48
CA SER A 11 -2.73 33.54 -12.92
C SER A 11 -3.62 32.35 -13.27
N ILE A 12 -3.90 31.46 -12.30
CA ILE A 12 -4.81 30.31 -12.46
C ILE A 12 -6.27 30.79 -12.64
N TYR A 13 -6.64 31.90 -12.02
CA TYR A 13 -8.00 32.43 -12.07
C TYR A 13 -8.33 33.12 -13.41
N GLY A 14 -9.12 32.43 -14.25
CA GLY A 14 -9.73 32.96 -15.47
C GLY A 14 -9.16 32.36 -16.76
N PHE A 15 -10.03 32.08 -17.74
CA PHE A 15 -9.72 31.26 -18.92
C PHE A 15 -8.51 31.72 -19.76
N LYS A 16 -8.27 33.03 -19.87
CA LYS A 16 -7.19 33.58 -20.73
C LYS A 16 -5.87 33.79 -19.99
N LYS A 17 -5.89 34.03 -18.67
CA LYS A 17 -4.70 34.44 -17.89
C LYS A 17 -3.58 33.39 -17.85
N PRO A 18 -3.85 32.07 -17.73
CA PRO A 18 -2.81 31.05 -17.79
C PRO A 18 -2.04 31.07 -19.12
N PHE A 19 -2.73 31.37 -20.24
CA PHE A 19 -2.14 31.40 -21.57
C PHE A 19 -1.36 32.69 -21.85
N THR A 20 -1.84 33.83 -21.34
CA THR A 20 -1.17 35.13 -21.54
C THR A 20 0.09 35.26 -20.69
N ASN A 21 0.11 34.69 -19.48
CA ASN A 21 1.21 34.77 -18.52
C ASN A 21 2.20 33.60 -18.59
N ARG A 22 2.11 32.76 -19.64
CA ARG A 22 2.87 31.50 -19.83
C ARG A 22 4.40 31.60 -19.75
N LYS A 23 4.99 32.80 -19.87
CA LYS A 23 6.46 33.01 -19.84
C LYS A 23 6.98 33.55 -18.49
N LEU A 24 6.12 33.70 -17.48
CA LEU A 24 6.51 34.32 -16.21
C LEU A 24 7.25 33.40 -15.24
N LEU A 25 7.22 32.08 -15.46
CA LEU A 25 7.89 31.12 -14.58
C LEU A 25 9.23 30.68 -15.15
N SER A 26 10.27 30.73 -14.31
CA SER A 26 11.54 30.07 -14.60
C SER A 26 11.36 28.54 -14.57
N TRP A 27 12.26 27.82 -15.22
CA TRP A 27 12.22 26.36 -15.24
C TRP A 27 12.30 25.74 -13.83
N PHE A 28 13.06 26.38 -12.91
CA PHE A 28 13.10 25.98 -11.50
C PHE A 28 11.79 26.23 -10.77
N GLN A 29 11.12 27.36 -11.05
CA GLN A 29 9.80 27.65 -10.49
C GLN A 29 8.74 26.66 -11.00
N LEU A 30 8.83 26.22 -12.26
CA LEU A 30 7.97 25.17 -12.80
C LEU A 30 8.17 23.85 -12.04
N ILE A 31 9.42 23.39 -11.88
CA ILE A 31 9.72 22.16 -11.13
C ILE A 31 9.21 22.24 -9.69
N PHE A 32 9.51 23.34 -8.99
CA PHE A 32 9.03 23.52 -7.61
C PHE A 32 7.51 23.51 -7.55
N THR A 33 6.83 24.25 -8.43
CA THR A 33 5.37 24.30 -8.47
C THR A 33 4.78 22.92 -8.76
N SER A 34 5.35 22.15 -9.69
CA SER A 34 4.90 20.78 -9.97
C SER A 34 5.05 19.86 -8.76
N ILE A 35 6.19 19.88 -8.09
CA ILE A 35 6.41 19.09 -6.86
C ILE A 35 5.42 19.51 -5.77
N PHE A 36 5.20 20.82 -5.61
CA PHE A 36 4.24 21.36 -4.65
C PHE A 36 2.80 20.91 -4.94
N LEU A 37 2.36 20.95 -6.19
CA LEU A 37 1.03 20.51 -6.58
C LEU A 37 0.84 19.00 -6.39
N ILE A 38 1.83 18.19 -6.80
CA ILE A 38 1.82 16.74 -6.55
C ILE A 38 1.73 16.46 -5.04
N SER A 39 2.47 17.21 -4.22
CA SER A 39 2.42 17.08 -2.76
C SER A 39 1.04 17.41 -2.19
N LEU A 40 0.38 18.48 -2.66
CA LEU A 40 -1.00 18.79 -2.28
C LEU A 40 -1.98 17.68 -2.69
N SER A 41 -1.82 17.12 -3.88
CA SER A 41 -2.63 15.99 -4.36
C SER A 41 -2.44 14.71 -3.55
N MET A 42 -1.35 14.57 -2.79
CA MET A 42 -1.13 13.43 -1.89
C MET A 42 -1.84 13.56 -0.54
N ILE A 43 -2.39 14.73 -0.17
CA ILE A 43 -3.07 14.92 1.12
C ILE A 43 -4.21 13.90 1.34
N PRO A 44 -5.14 13.68 0.39
CA PRO A 44 -6.22 12.69 0.57
C PRO A 44 -5.68 11.27 0.74
N VAL A 45 -4.61 10.92 0.02
CA VAL A 45 -3.95 9.61 0.11
C VAL A 45 -3.33 9.41 1.49
N ALA A 46 -2.63 10.43 2.00
CA ALA A 46 -2.05 10.40 3.34
C ALA A 46 -3.13 10.25 4.42
N VAL A 47 -4.24 10.99 4.31
CA VAL A 47 -5.38 10.90 5.24
C VAL A 47 -6.05 9.53 5.16
N GLN A 48 -6.28 9.01 3.95
CA GLN A 48 -6.84 7.67 3.76
C GLN A 48 -5.95 6.61 4.40
N ASN A 49 -4.64 6.66 4.12
CA ASN A 49 -3.68 5.70 4.66
C ASN A 49 -3.58 5.79 6.20
N ALA A 50 -3.62 7.01 6.76
CA ALA A 50 -3.62 7.20 8.20
C ALA A 50 -4.86 6.60 8.90
N SER A 51 -6.01 6.55 8.21
CA SER A 51 -7.25 5.97 8.74
C SER A 51 -7.38 4.45 8.54
N LEU A 52 -6.47 3.83 7.77
CA LEU A 52 -6.46 2.37 7.60
C LEU A 52 -6.22 1.66 8.94
N LYS A 53 -7.05 0.63 9.18
CA LYS A 53 -6.93 -0.23 10.36
C LYS A 53 -6.37 -1.61 10.04
N THR A 54 -6.39 -2.01 8.79
CA THR A 54 -5.93 -3.32 8.33
C THR A 54 -5.43 -3.20 6.90
N TYR A 55 -4.46 -4.03 6.55
CA TYR A 55 -3.99 -4.19 5.19
C TYR A 55 -3.72 -5.69 4.94
N PRO A 56 -4.17 -6.25 3.80
CA PRO A 56 -4.07 -7.67 3.56
C PRO A 56 -2.60 -8.15 3.54
N LEU A 57 -2.26 -9.06 4.46
CA LEU A 57 -0.93 -9.66 4.52
C LEU A 57 -0.59 -10.44 3.23
N THR A 58 -1.60 -10.90 2.51
CA THR A 58 -1.45 -11.58 1.20
C THR A 58 -0.73 -10.73 0.16
N THR A 59 -0.77 -9.40 0.26
CA THR A 59 -0.01 -8.51 -0.64
C THR A 59 1.50 -8.62 -0.43
N PHE A 60 1.94 -9.07 0.75
CA PHE A 60 3.35 -9.20 1.11
C PHE A 60 3.82 -10.65 1.11
N VAL A 61 2.96 -11.57 1.53
CA VAL A 61 3.24 -13.00 1.56
C VAL A 61 2.14 -13.72 0.78
N ASP A 62 2.46 -14.06 -0.46
CA ASP A 62 1.52 -14.76 -1.33
C ASP A 62 1.16 -16.14 -0.78
N GLY A 63 -0.13 -16.47 -0.85
CA GLY A 63 -0.71 -17.70 -0.33
C GLY A 63 -0.58 -17.89 1.18
N VAL A 64 -0.33 -16.83 1.98
CA VAL A 64 -0.06 -16.94 3.42
C VAL A 64 -1.14 -17.69 4.22
N PHE A 65 -2.40 -17.64 3.78
CA PHE A 65 -3.52 -18.29 4.44
C PHE A 65 -3.95 -19.61 3.78
N ASP A 66 -3.30 -20.03 2.70
CA ASP A 66 -3.62 -21.28 2.00
C ASP A 66 -3.41 -22.53 2.86
N PRO A 67 -2.39 -22.60 3.75
CA PRO A 67 -2.24 -23.72 4.68
C PRO A 67 -3.41 -23.89 5.66
N ILE A 68 -4.23 -22.86 5.87
CA ILE A 68 -5.43 -22.92 6.71
C ILE A 68 -6.51 -23.65 5.93
N THR A 69 -6.47 -24.97 5.95
CA THR A 69 -7.49 -25.84 5.34
C THR A 69 -8.75 -25.90 6.21
N LYS A 70 -9.81 -26.55 5.70
CA LYS A 70 -11.06 -26.71 6.45
C LYS A 70 -10.86 -27.58 7.70
N GLU A 71 -9.99 -28.57 7.61
CA GLU A 71 -9.63 -29.49 8.68
C GLU A 71 -8.86 -28.74 9.78
N ALA A 72 -7.81 -28.00 9.40
CA ALA A 72 -7.06 -27.17 10.34
C ALA A 72 -7.94 -26.10 11.01
N MET A 73 -8.83 -25.47 10.25
CA MET A 73 -9.77 -24.49 10.81
C MET A 73 -10.75 -25.14 11.79
N THR A 74 -11.25 -26.33 11.48
CA THR A 74 -12.16 -27.07 12.38
C THR A 74 -11.47 -27.43 13.69
N ASP A 75 -10.20 -27.83 13.63
CA ASP A 75 -9.40 -28.13 14.82
C ASP A 75 -9.14 -26.87 15.65
N ILE A 76 -8.77 -25.76 15.01
CA ILE A 76 -8.58 -24.46 15.68
C ILE A 76 -9.88 -24.02 16.38
N THR A 77 -11.03 -24.09 15.70
CA THR A 77 -12.30 -23.63 16.30
C THR A 77 -12.70 -24.46 17.52
N LYS A 78 -12.38 -25.77 17.54
CA LYS A 78 -12.74 -26.66 18.66
C LYS A 78 -11.74 -26.60 19.82
N ASN A 79 -10.46 -26.54 19.50
CA ASN A 79 -9.38 -26.86 20.44
C ASN A 79 -8.46 -25.68 20.77
N ALA A 80 -8.59 -24.55 20.07
CA ALA A 80 -7.81 -23.36 20.35
C ALA A 80 -8.62 -22.30 21.11
N LYS A 81 -7.96 -21.64 22.05
CA LYS A 81 -8.50 -20.49 22.77
C LYS A 81 -7.53 -19.33 22.75
N ILE A 82 -8.05 -18.12 22.60
CA ILE A 82 -7.31 -16.88 22.82
C ILE A 82 -7.94 -16.09 23.95
N GLU A 83 -7.21 -16.00 25.06
CA GLU A 83 -7.59 -15.26 26.25
C GLU A 83 -6.39 -14.44 26.71
N ASN A 84 -6.60 -13.19 27.15
CA ASN A 84 -5.54 -12.30 27.64
C ASN A 84 -4.34 -12.18 26.68
N HIS A 85 -4.60 -12.09 25.37
CA HIS A 85 -3.55 -11.99 24.33
C HIS A 85 -2.65 -13.23 24.25
N GLN A 86 -3.09 -14.37 24.78
CA GLN A 86 -2.38 -15.64 24.75
C GLN A 86 -3.19 -16.70 24.02
N PHE A 87 -2.55 -17.34 23.06
CA PHE A 87 -3.06 -18.51 22.38
C PHE A 87 -2.74 -19.77 23.18
N SER A 88 -3.75 -20.60 23.37
CA SER A 88 -3.64 -21.91 24.00
C SER A 88 -4.30 -22.94 23.09
N TYR A 89 -3.72 -24.14 23.04
CA TYR A 89 -4.21 -25.23 22.22
C TYR A 89 -4.25 -26.51 23.06
N ALA A 90 -5.40 -27.18 23.07
CA ALA A 90 -5.65 -28.39 23.85
C ALA A 90 -5.95 -29.63 22.98
N GLY A 91 -5.74 -29.53 21.66
CA GLY A 91 -6.01 -30.63 20.74
C GLY A 91 -4.89 -31.67 20.66
N GLN A 92 -5.20 -32.81 20.06
CA GLN A 92 -4.26 -33.93 19.94
C GLN A 92 -3.34 -33.83 18.70
N GLN A 93 -3.67 -32.96 17.74
CA GLN A 93 -2.95 -32.82 16.48
C GLN A 93 -2.39 -31.39 16.31
N PRO A 94 -1.27 -31.07 16.99
CA PRO A 94 -0.71 -29.72 16.96
C PRO A 94 -0.11 -29.34 15.60
N THR A 95 0.05 -30.28 14.66
CA THR A 95 0.66 -30.03 13.35
C THR A 95 -0.29 -30.42 12.23
N HIS A 96 -0.62 -29.46 11.36
CA HIS A 96 -1.42 -29.67 10.15
C HIS A 96 -0.57 -29.41 8.92
N ASN A 97 -0.34 -30.44 8.10
CA ASN A 97 0.43 -30.33 6.87
C ASN A 97 -0.50 -30.27 5.66
N SER A 98 -0.24 -29.33 4.76
CA SER A 98 -0.94 -29.18 3.49
C SER A 98 0.04 -29.03 2.33
N LYS A 99 -0.46 -29.07 1.09
CA LYS A 99 0.36 -28.78 -0.10
C LYS A 99 0.91 -27.35 -0.09
N ALA A 100 0.18 -26.41 0.50
CA ALA A 100 0.55 -24.99 0.55
C ALA A 100 1.54 -24.66 1.69
N GLY A 101 1.62 -25.50 2.72
CA GLY A 101 2.46 -25.26 3.89
C GLY A 101 1.99 -25.99 5.15
N THR A 102 2.59 -25.65 6.27
CA THR A 102 2.38 -26.29 7.57
C THR A 102 1.81 -25.29 8.59
N ILE A 103 0.88 -25.75 9.41
CA ILE A 103 0.40 -25.01 10.59
C ILE A 103 0.86 -25.74 11.84
N LEU A 104 1.44 -25.01 12.79
CA LEU A 104 1.80 -25.49 14.12
C LEU A 104 0.92 -24.77 15.15
N LEU A 105 0.27 -25.52 16.05
CA LEU A 105 -0.66 -25.02 17.05
C LEU A 105 -0.10 -25.28 18.45
N GLY A 106 0.07 -24.23 19.25
CA GLY A 106 0.61 -24.32 20.61
C GLY A 106 2.10 -24.62 20.66
N GLN A 107 2.79 -24.54 19.52
CA GLN A 107 4.21 -24.84 19.38
C GLN A 107 4.90 -23.63 18.73
N GLU A 108 5.99 -23.17 19.35
CA GLU A 108 6.87 -22.22 18.68
C GLU A 108 7.71 -22.94 17.63
N GLN A 109 7.87 -22.30 16.47
CA GLN A 109 8.67 -22.85 15.38
C GLN A 109 10.15 -22.87 15.78
N SER A 110 10.66 -24.06 16.08
CA SER A 110 12.06 -24.27 16.46
C SER A 110 13.00 -24.32 15.24
N THR A 111 12.53 -24.81 14.09
CA THR A 111 13.33 -24.94 12.87
C THR A 111 12.67 -24.21 11.70
N LEU A 112 13.46 -23.40 10.99
CA LEU A 112 13.00 -22.65 9.81
C LEU A 112 13.10 -23.56 8.58
N GLY A 113 11.97 -24.12 8.15
CA GLY A 113 11.89 -24.95 6.96
C GLY A 113 11.83 -24.16 5.65
N GLU A 114 11.90 -24.86 4.52
CA GLU A 114 11.73 -24.25 3.20
C GLU A 114 10.27 -23.89 2.89
N LYS A 115 9.33 -24.70 3.37
CA LYS A 115 7.89 -24.52 3.15
C LYS A 115 7.33 -23.39 4.00
N LEU A 116 6.23 -22.80 3.53
CA LEU A 116 5.46 -21.82 4.30
C LEU A 116 4.98 -22.47 5.60
N THR A 117 5.28 -21.84 6.75
CA THR A 117 4.88 -22.33 8.06
C THR A 117 4.21 -21.21 8.85
N LEU A 118 3.05 -21.51 9.44
CA LEU A 118 2.33 -20.63 10.37
C LEU A 118 2.36 -21.30 11.74
N ALA A 119 3.18 -20.78 12.63
CA ALA A 119 3.33 -21.31 13.99
C ALA A 119 2.63 -20.41 15.00
N PHE A 120 1.50 -20.90 15.51
CA PHE A 120 0.75 -20.28 16.60
C PHE A 120 1.40 -20.67 17.93
N GLY A 121 2.35 -19.84 18.37
CA GLY A 121 2.93 -19.91 19.70
C GLY A 121 1.99 -19.33 20.76
N SER A 122 2.40 -19.32 22.02
CA SER A 122 1.53 -18.83 23.10
C SER A 122 1.27 -17.33 23.06
N LYS A 123 2.27 -16.52 22.67
CA LYS A 123 2.15 -15.04 22.66
C LYS A 123 2.12 -14.44 21.26
N GLN A 124 2.51 -15.22 20.26
CA GLN A 124 2.79 -14.72 18.92
C GLN A 124 2.56 -15.79 17.85
N LEU A 125 2.12 -15.33 16.68
CA LEU A 125 2.09 -16.08 15.44
C LEU A 125 3.36 -15.77 14.65
N ILE A 126 4.15 -16.80 14.36
CA ILE A 126 5.34 -16.70 13.52
C ILE A 126 5.00 -17.24 12.13
N ILE A 127 5.27 -16.43 11.11
CA ILE A 127 5.12 -16.82 9.70
C ILE A 127 6.51 -16.92 9.10
N SER A 128 6.86 -18.07 8.53
CA SER A 128 8.17 -18.30 7.92
C SER A 128 8.05 -19.00 6.57
N LYS A 129 9.04 -18.79 5.70
CA LYS A 129 9.16 -19.43 4.38
C LYS A 129 10.62 -19.37 3.93
N LYS A 130 11.10 -20.38 3.20
CA LYS A 130 12.47 -20.41 2.64
C LYS A 130 13.56 -20.14 3.69
N GLY A 131 13.46 -20.74 4.87
CA GLY A 131 14.44 -20.58 5.94
C GLY A 131 14.46 -19.19 6.61
N LYS A 132 13.48 -18.32 6.33
CA LYS A 132 13.42 -16.96 6.89
C LYS A 132 12.10 -16.72 7.62
N LYS A 133 12.15 -15.99 8.73
CA LYS A 133 10.97 -15.43 9.40
C LYS A 133 10.48 -14.24 8.57
N LEU A 134 9.24 -14.31 8.09
CA LEU A 134 8.60 -13.27 7.29
C LEU A 134 7.78 -12.31 8.14
N ALA A 135 7.13 -12.83 9.18
CA ALA A 135 6.36 -12.03 10.13
C ALA A 135 6.43 -12.64 11.52
N ASN A 136 6.40 -11.77 12.52
CA ASN A 136 6.16 -12.11 13.91
C ASN A 136 5.02 -11.23 14.42
N ILE A 137 3.90 -11.84 14.80
CA ILE A 137 2.63 -11.14 15.04
C ILE A 137 2.17 -11.48 16.44
N GLN A 138 2.24 -10.51 17.35
CA GLN A 138 1.66 -10.64 18.68
C GLN A 138 0.13 -10.62 18.60
N TYR A 139 -0.55 -11.38 19.45
CA TYR A 139 -2.02 -11.37 19.51
C TYR A 139 -2.49 -10.10 20.22
N GLN A 140 -3.10 -9.15 19.50
CA GLN A 140 -3.64 -7.91 20.08
C GLN A 140 -5.13 -7.79 19.76
N HIS A 141 -5.49 -7.91 18.48
CA HIS A 141 -6.87 -7.88 18.00
C HIS A 141 -7.39 -9.26 17.58
N ILE A 142 -6.51 -10.26 17.40
CA ILE A 142 -6.95 -11.65 17.26
C ILE A 142 -7.58 -12.09 18.59
N ASN A 143 -8.90 -12.33 18.57
CA ASN A 143 -9.69 -12.74 19.72
C ASN A 143 -10.37 -14.10 19.46
N GLN A 144 -11.09 -14.63 20.45
CA GLN A 144 -11.80 -15.90 20.31
C GLN A 144 -12.77 -15.91 19.11
N ALA A 145 -13.45 -14.80 18.83
CA ALA A 145 -14.38 -14.71 17.71
C ALA A 145 -13.69 -14.81 16.34
N ALA A 146 -12.42 -14.41 16.25
CA ALA A 146 -11.63 -14.56 15.04
C ALA A 146 -11.35 -16.04 14.69
N LEU A 147 -11.34 -16.93 15.70
CA LEU A 147 -11.08 -18.37 15.53
C LEU A 147 -12.29 -19.16 14.99
N ASN A 148 -13.41 -18.51 14.70
CA ASN A 148 -14.63 -19.20 14.24
C ASN A 148 -14.56 -19.65 12.78
N ASN A 149 -13.81 -18.93 11.93
CA ASN A 149 -13.69 -19.27 10.52
C ASN A 149 -12.43 -18.65 9.89
N LYS A 150 -12.04 -19.20 8.73
CA LYS A 150 -10.84 -18.79 8.00
C LYS A 150 -10.84 -17.30 7.64
N LYS A 151 -11.97 -16.73 7.23
CA LYS A 151 -12.06 -15.33 6.81
C LYS A 151 -11.81 -14.39 7.98
N SER A 152 -12.46 -14.64 9.11
CA SER A 152 -12.27 -13.86 10.35
C SER A 152 -10.84 -13.98 10.88
N LEU A 153 -10.28 -15.20 10.89
CA LEU A 153 -8.90 -15.43 11.33
C LEU A 153 -7.89 -14.70 10.43
N SER A 154 -8.03 -14.83 9.11
CA SER A 154 -7.13 -14.18 8.14
C SER A 154 -7.20 -12.65 8.22
N ALA A 155 -8.40 -12.09 8.45
CA ALA A 155 -8.61 -10.66 8.63
C ALA A 155 -7.97 -10.16 9.93
N ALA A 156 -8.14 -10.91 11.03
CA ALA A 156 -7.56 -10.57 12.32
C ALA A 156 -6.02 -10.64 12.30
N ILE A 157 -5.45 -11.68 11.66
CA ILE A 157 -4.00 -11.79 11.46
C ILE A 157 -3.46 -10.63 10.63
N SER A 158 -4.14 -10.28 9.53
CA SER A 158 -3.75 -9.14 8.69
C SER A 158 -3.83 -7.82 9.44
N GLN A 159 -4.84 -7.66 10.30
CA GLN A 159 -4.99 -6.48 11.15
C GLN A 159 -3.87 -6.37 12.18
N ASP A 160 -3.58 -7.43 12.95
CA ASP A 160 -2.51 -7.42 13.95
C ASP A 160 -1.14 -7.19 13.33
N TRP A 161 -0.87 -7.86 12.20
CA TRP A 161 0.35 -7.63 11.43
C TRP A 161 0.47 -6.17 10.96
N PHE A 162 -0.60 -5.61 10.40
CA PHE A 162 -0.60 -4.23 9.92
C PHE A 162 -0.43 -3.23 11.07
N GLN A 163 -1.10 -3.40 12.21
CA GLN A 163 -0.97 -2.51 13.35
C GLN A 163 0.45 -2.52 13.93
N GLN A 164 1.08 -3.69 14.01
CA GLN A 164 2.46 -3.82 14.49
C GLN A 164 3.48 -3.21 13.52
N ASN A 165 3.17 -3.16 12.23
CA ASN A 165 4.05 -2.63 11.18
C ASN A 165 3.51 -1.33 10.57
N ARG A 166 2.61 -0.62 11.27
CA ARG A 166 1.78 0.45 10.69
C ARG A 166 2.61 1.55 10.06
N VAL A 167 3.66 2.00 10.74
CA VAL A 167 4.52 3.08 10.25
C VAL A 167 5.21 2.67 8.94
N THR A 168 5.82 1.50 8.91
CA THR A 168 6.54 0.98 7.74
C THR A 168 5.62 0.75 6.56
N ILE A 169 4.46 0.10 6.79
CA ILE A 169 3.51 -0.21 5.71
C ILE A 169 2.85 1.07 5.22
N SER A 170 2.43 1.98 6.11
CA SER A 170 1.87 3.26 5.70
C SER A 170 2.89 4.08 4.91
N LEU A 171 4.16 4.13 5.31
CA LEU A 171 5.18 4.81 4.51
C LEU A 171 5.32 4.18 3.12
N PHE A 172 5.39 2.85 3.04
CA PHE A 172 5.44 2.12 1.77
C PHE A 172 4.24 2.43 0.87
N LEU A 173 3.03 2.42 1.42
CA LEU A 173 1.79 2.73 0.70
C LEU A 173 1.73 4.19 0.22
N THR A 174 2.22 5.13 1.03
CA THR A 174 2.29 6.54 0.63
C THR A 174 3.33 6.72 -0.49
N LEU A 175 4.49 6.07 -0.40
CA LEU A 175 5.54 6.14 -1.43
C LEU A 175 5.09 5.54 -2.76
N ILE A 176 4.48 4.35 -2.75
CA ILE A 176 3.99 3.72 -3.98
C ILE A 176 2.88 4.58 -4.62
N SER A 177 2.01 5.19 -3.81
CA SER A 177 0.96 6.07 -4.31
C SER A 177 1.53 7.36 -4.91
N GLY A 178 2.53 7.96 -4.25
CA GLY A 178 3.24 9.13 -4.78
C GLY A 178 3.97 8.82 -6.09
N PHE A 179 4.58 7.64 -6.19
CA PHE A 179 5.19 7.16 -7.43
C PHE A 179 4.17 7.00 -8.55
N LEU A 180 3.03 6.34 -8.29
CA LEU A 180 1.95 6.18 -9.27
C LEU A 180 1.37 7.52 -9.71
N LEU A 181 1.16 8.45 -8.79
CA LEU A 181 0.67 9.80 -9.09
C LEU A 181 1.67 10.58 -9.97
N THR A 182 2.96 10.49 -9.64
CA THR A 182 4.03 11.12 -10.42
C THR A 182 4.08 10.52 -11.83
N LEU A 183 4.01 9.20 -11.95
CA LEU A 183 3.98 8.50 -13.23
C LEU A 183 2.75 8.89 -14.06
N ASN A 184 1.58 9.00 -13.43
CA ASN A 184 0.37 9.49 -14.07
C ASN A 184 0.54 10.92 -14.58
N PHE A 185 1.08 11.82 -13.75
CA PHE A 185 1.39 13.20 -14.15
C PHE A 185 2.33 13.24 -15.37
N PHE A 186 3.38 12.42 -15.39
CA PHE A 186 4.28 12.32 -16.54
C PHE A 186 3.57 11.82 -17.80
N ILE A 187 2.69 10.82 -17.70
CA ILE A 187 1.92 10.33 -18.85
C ILE A 187 1.04 11.43 -19.44
N VAL A 188 0.34 12.19 -18.58
CA VAL A 188 -0.52 13.29 -19.03
C VAL A 188 0.33 14.40 -19.68
N LEU A 189 1.49 14.71 -19.11
CA LEU A 189 2.43 15.71 -19.64
C LEU A 189 2.99 15.32 -21.02
N LEU A 190 3.39 14.06 -21.17
CA LEU A 190 3.88 13.52 -22.44
C LEU A 190 2.75 13.48 -23.47
N GLY A 191 1.54 13.06 -23.08
CA GLY A 191 0.36 13.06 -23.93
C GLY A 191 0.02 14.45 -24.44
N ALA A 192 -0.10 15.43 -23.55
CA ALA A 192 -0.37 16.83 -23.90
C ALA A 192 0.70 17.40 -24.84
N THR A 193 1.98 17.14 -24.53
CA THR A 193 3.11 17.53 -25.40
C THR A 193 3.02 16.90 -26.79
N PHE A 194 2.68 15.62 -26.87
CA PHE A 194 2.52 14.89 -28.12
C PHE A 194 1.36 15.43 -28.97
N PHE A 195 0.19 15.68 -28.37
CA PHE A 195 -0.94 16.29 -29.06
C PHE A 195 -0.63 17.71 -29.55
N LEU A 196 0.07 18.52 -28.75
CA LEU A 196 0.53 19.86 -29.16
C LEU A 196 1.56 19.79 -30.30
N TYR A 197 2.42 18.78 -30.30
CA TYR A 197 3.36 18.53 -31.39
C TYR A 197 2.64 18.14 -32.69
N LEU A 198 1.64 17.25 -32.63
CA LEU A 198 0.83 16.84 -33.78
C LEU A 198 0.01 18.00 -34.35
N THR A 199 -0.65 18.79 -33.49
CA THR A 199 -1.45 19.95 -33.92
C THR A 199 -0.59 21.02 -34.59
N LYS A 200 0.66 21.19 -34.18
CA LYS A 200 1.63 22.07 -34.85
C LYS A 200 2.12 21.54 -36.20
N LYS A 201 2.18 20.22 -36.39
CA LYS A 201 2.58 19.57 -37.66
C LYS A 201 1.43 19.53 -38.67
N SER A 202 0.19 19.48 -38.20
CA SER A 202 -1.02 19.64 -39.01
C SER A 202 -1.15 21.11 -39.43
N ARG A 203 -1.03 21.41 -40.74
CA ARG A 203 -1.07 22.77 -41.32
C ARG A 203 -2.43 23.51 -41.17
N LEU A 204 -3.30 23.10 -40.25
CA LEU A 204 -4.61 23.72 -40.01
C LEU A 204 -4.57 24.85 -38.97
N PHE A 205 -3.50 24.98 -38.16
CA PHE A 205 -3.34 26.09 -37.22
C PHE A 205 -1.88 26.60 -37.20
N LEU A 206 -1.64 27.83 -37.68
CA LEU A 206 -0.34 28.51 -37.58
C LEU A 206 -0.02 28.88 -36.11
N LEU A 207 0.45 27.91 -35.33
CA LEU A 207 1.03 28.16 -34.01
C LEU A 207 2.57 28.08 -34.10
N LYS A 208 3.21 29.25 -34.01
CA LYS A 208 4.68 29.41 -34.06
C LYS A 208 5.38 28.58 -32.96
N PRO A 209 6.60 28.08 -33.24
CA PRO A 209 7.35 27.22 -32.34
C PRO A 209 7.93 28.05 -31.18
N SER A 210 7.39 27.91 -29.98
CA SER A 210 8.13 28.27 -28.76
C SER A 210 7.78 27.27 -27.67
N LYS A 211 8.78 26.77 -26.93
CA LYS A 211 8.82 26.24 -25.54
C LYS A 211 7.55 25.68 -24.83
N ASN A 212 6.43 25.44 -25.51
CA ASN A 212 5.08 25.46 -24.93
C ASN A 212 4.50 24.08 -24.60
N ALA A 213 5.30 23.02 -24.56
CA ALA A 213 4.78 21.68 -24.25
C ALA A 213 4.60 21.44 -22.74
N ILE A 214 5.35 22.15 -21.90
CA ILE A 214 5.40 21.90 -20.45
C ILE A 214 4.37 22.74 -19.66
N ILE A 215 3.77 23.78 -20.27
CA ILE A 215 2.99 24.81 -19.56
C ILE A 215 1.46 24.54 -19.61
N LEU A 216 1.03 23.40 -20.14
CA LEU A 216 -0.40 23.08 -20.30
C LEU A 216 -0.96 22.13 -19.22
N LEU A 217 -0.18 21.83 -18.18
CA LEU A 217 -0.57 21.15 -16.94
C LEU A 217 -0.10 21.97 -15.74
#